data_AF-A0A2J0LDU0-F1
#
_entry.id   AF-A0A2J0LDU0-F1
#
_cell.length_a   1.000
_cell.length_b   1.000
_cell.length_c   1.000
_cell.angle_alpha   90.00
_cell.angle_beta   90.00
_cell.angle_gamma   90.00
#
_symmetry.space_group_name_H-M   'P 1'
#
loop_
_entity.id
_entity.type
_entity.pdbx_description
1 polymer ?
#
loop_
_entity_poly.entity_id
_entity_poly.type
_entity_poly.pdbx_seq_one_letter_code
_entity_poly.pdbx_strand_id
1 'polypeptide(L)'
;MKQKTLAKNVTLKGVGLHTGVKVQATFKPAETGSGIRFIRTDLNPRVEIKAAADCVKDGTAVSRCTSVASQEITIHTVEHAMSALAGLGISNAIIEINANELPGLDGSSLDYVKAFRKAGIV
;
A
#
# COMPACT_ATOMS: atom_id res chain seq x y z
N MET A 1 1.26 12.99 -19.93
CA MET A 1 0.05 12.46 -19.25
C MET A 1 -0.19 13.24 -17.96
N LYS A 2 -1.44 13.42 -17.53
CA LYS A 2 -1.75 14.01 -16.23
C LYS A 2 -1.56 12.97 -15.12
N GLN A 3 -1.06 13.38 -13.97
CA GLN A 3 -0.99 12.53 -12.78
C GLN A 3 -2.40 12.20 -12.28
N LYS A 4 -2.57 11.03 -11.65
CA LYS A 4 -3.88 10.56 -11.17
C LYS A 4 -3.84 10.17 -9.69
N THR A 5 -4.96 10.33 -9.02
CA THR A 5 -5.22 9.87 -7.65
C THR A 5 -6.61 9.25 -7.53
N LEU A 6 -6.96 8.72 -6.35
CA LEU A 6 -8.33 8.25 -6.08
C LEU A 6 -9.28 9.45 -5.91
N ALA A 7 -10.54 9.31 -6.31
CA ALA A 7 -11.53 10.36 -6.07
C ALA A 7 -12.06 10.36 -4.62
N LYS A 8 -11.99 9.20 -3.95
CA LYS A 8 -12.49 8.98 -2.59
C LYS A 8 -11.60 7.98 -1.85
N ASN A 9 -11.66 8.01 -0.52
CA ASN A 9 -10.97 7.02 0.31
C ASN A 9 -11.54 5.61 0.07
N VAL A 10 -10.65 4.62 0.10
CA VAL A 10 -10.99 3.19 0.03
C VAL A 10 -10.38 2.50 1.23
N THR A 11 -11.17 1.71 1.97
CA THR A 11 -10.66 0.86 3.04
C THR A 11 -10.88 -0.60 2.70
N LEU A 12 -9.80 -1.39 2.79
CA LEU A 12 -9.80 -2.84 2.64
C LEU A 12 -9.35 -3.46 3.97
N LYS A 13 -10.01 -4.55 4.35
CA LYS A 13 -9.71 -5.31 5.56
C LYS A 13 -9.41 -6.75 5.17
N GLY A 14 -8.46 -7.37 5.86
CA GLY A 14 -8.10 -8.75 5.61
C GLY A 14 -7.06 -9.25 6.60
N VAL A 15 -6.28 -10.22 6.16
CA VAL A 15 -5.20 -10.83 6.93
C VAL A 15 -3.93 -10.76 6.09
N GLY A 16 -2.80 -10.44 6.72
CA GLY A 16 -1.49 -10.50 6.07
C GLY A 16 -1.14 -11.94 5.70
N LEU A 17 -0.64 -12.15 4.48
CA LEU A 17 -0.37 -13.48 3.93
C LEU A 17 0.71 -14.21 4.73
N HIS A 18 1.77 -13.50 5.10
CA HIS A 18 2.92 -14.09 5.80
C HIS A 18 2.84 -13.95 7.32
N THR A 19 2.25 -12.88 7.81
CA THR A 19 2.15 -12.57 9.25
C THR A 19 0.95 -13.21 9.92
N GLY A 20 -0.12 -13.51 9.18
CA GLY A 20 -1.39 -13.97 9.75
C GLY A 20 -2.13 -12.90 10.58
N VAL A 21 -1.65 -11.65 10.58
CA VAL A 21 -2.20 -10.56 11.38
C VAL A 21 -3.38 -9.91 10.66
N LYS A 22 -4.45 -9.62 11.40
CA LYS A 22 -5.59 -8.83 10.88
C LYS A 22 -5.13 -7.40 10.58
N VAL A 23 -5.43 -6.93 9.38
CA VAL A 23 -5.00 -5.63 8.90
C VAL A 23 -6.16 -4.86 8.24
N GLN A 24 -6.15 -3.56 8.44
CA GLN A 24 -6.94 -2.57 7.72
C GLN A 24 -5.99 -1.64 6.96
N ALA A 25 -6.18 -1.53 5.65
CA ALA A 25 -5.48 -0.61 4.78
C ALA A 25 -6.45 0.41 4.18
N THR A 26 -6.17 1.70 4.34
CA THR A 26 -6.95 2.80 3.78
C THR A 26 -6.13 3.57 2.74
N PHE A 27 -6.59 3.56 1.50
CA PHE A 27 -6.04 4.27 0.36
C PHE A 27 -6.76 5.61 0.21
N LYS A 28 -6.01 6.70 0.20
CA LYS A 28 -6.53 8.07 0.23
C LYS A 28 -6.03 8.86 -0.98
N PRO A 29 -6.83 9.81 -1.48
CA PRO A 29 -6.35 10.79 -2.45
C PRO A 29 -5.11 11.51 -1.92
N ALA A 30 -4.22 11.89 -2.82
CA ALA A 30 -3.01 12.62 -2.48
C ALA A 30 -2.71 13.70 -3.52
N GLU A 31 -1.99 14.72 -3.10
CA GLU A 31 -1.65 15.87 -3.94
C GLU A 31 -0.75 15.48 -5.12
N THR A 32 -0.80 16.29 -6.18
CA THR A 32 0.10 16.12 -7.34
C THR A 32 1.56 16.16 -6.89
N GLY A 33 2.37 15.21 -7.36
CA GLY A 33 3.78 15.07 -7.00
C GLY A 33 4.01 14.34 -5.67
N SER A 34 2.95 13.89 -4.99
CA SER A 34 3.09 13.15 -3.74
C SER A 34 3.77 11.79 -3.90
N GLY A 35 3.56 11.15 -5.06
CA GLY A 35 3.86 9.74 -5.26
C GLY A 35 2.97 8.84 -4.40
N ILE A 36 3.36 7.57 -4.28
CA ILE A 36 2.73 6.60 -3.39
C ILE A 36 3.48 6.57 -2.05
N ARG A 37 2.74 6.76 -0.95
CA ARG A 37 3.31 6.79 0.40
C ARG A 37 2.53 5.89 1.33
N PHE A 38 3.24 5.05 2.07
CA PHE A 38 2.65 4.23 3.11
C PHE A 38 2.82 4.88 4.48
N ILE A 39 1.83 4.72 5.35
CA ILE A 39 1.86 5.25 6.72
C ILE A 39 1.45 4.14 7.69
N ARG A 40 2.37 3.74 8.58
CA ARG A 40 2.10 2.85 9.72
C ARG A 40 1.39 3.63 10.81
N THR A 41 0.07 3.47 10.88
CA THR A 41 -0.83 4.19 11.79
C THR A 41 -0.92 3.57 13.18
N ASP A 42 -0.47 2.33 13.33
CA ASP A 42 -0.36 1.59 14.58
C ASP A 42 0.86 1.96 15.42
N LEU A 43 1.79 2.76 14.87
CA LEU A 43 2.98 3.24 15.56
C LEU A 43 2.79 4.65 16.13
N ASN A 44 3.51 4.95 17.22
CA ASN A 44 3.58 6.28 17.82
C ASN A 44 5.04 6.71 18.03
N PRO A 45 5.56 7.71 17.29
CA PRO A 45 4.86 8.45 16.23
C PRO A 45 4.55 7.58 15.00
N ARG A 46 3.59 8.02 14.19
CA ARG A 46 3.31 7.37 12.90
C ARG A 46 4.53 7.45 12.01
N VAL A 47 4.78 6.39 11.26
CA VAL A 47 5.96 6.30 10.36
C VAL A 47 5.50 6.28 8.92
N GLU A 48 6.05 7.19 8.12
CA GLU A 48 5.83 7.27 6.68
C GLU A 48 6.98 6.58 5.92
N ILE A 49 6.64 5.81 4.88
CA ILE A 49 7.58 5.12 4.00
C ILE A 49 7.18 5.41 2.55
N LYS A 50 8.12 5.93 1.75
CA LYS A 50 7.88 6.14 0.32
C LYS A 50 7.92 4.82 -0.42
N ALA A 51 7.04 4.63 -1.40
CA ALA A 51 7.11 3.50 -2.32
C ALA A 51 8.15 3.78 -3.41
N ALA A 52 9.42 3.74 -3.04
CA ALA A 52 10.55 4.02 -3.91
C ALA A 52 11.56 2.86 -3.88
N ALA A 53 12.31 2.70 -4.96
CA ALA A 53 13.22 1.56 -5.13
C ALA A 53 14.32 1.51 -4.05
N ASP A 54 14.79 2.67 -3.61
CA ASP A 54 15.76 2.84 -2.50
C ASP A 54 15.18 2.44 -1.14
N CYS A 55 13.86 2.38 -1.01
CA CYS A 55 13.17 1.95 0.19
C CYS A 55 12.86 0.44 0.17
N VAL A 56 13.16 -0.28 -0.92
CA VAL A 56 12.96 -1.74 -0.98
C VAL A 56 13.99 -2.43 -0.08
N LYS A 57 13.51 -3.30 0.81
CA LYS A 57 14.36 -4.05 1.74
C LYS A 57 14.57 -5.48 1.24
N ASP A 58 15.78 -5.76 0.77
CA ASP A 58 16.22 -7.13 0.45
C ASP A 58 16.52 -7.92 1.73
N GLY A 59 16.38 -9.25 1.67
CA GLY A 59 16.83 -10.14 2.76
C GLY A 59 16.02 -10.06 4.06
N THR A 60 14.77 -9.59 4.02
CA THR A 60 13.88 -9.70 5.20
C THR A 60 13.61 -11.17 5.54
N ALA A 61 13.25 -11.46 6.80
CA ALA A 61 12.83 -12.80 7.23
C ALA A 61 11.65 -13.37 6.41
N VAL A 62 10.93 -12.50 5.68
CA VAL A 62 9.82 -12.86 4.77
C VAL A 62 10.36 -12.89 3.32
N SER A 63 11.04 -13.98 2.96
CA SER A 63 11.82 -14.10 1.71
C SER A 63 11.03 -14.32 0.41
N ARG A 64 9.74 -13.97 0.37
CA ARG A 64 8.84 -14.28 -0.77
C ARG A 64 7.86 -13.15 -1.11
N CYS A 65 8.16 -11.93 -0.69
CA CYS A 65 7.38 -10.75 -0.98
C CYS A 65 8.28 -9.53 -1.18
N THR A 66 7.75 -8.47 -1.80
CA THR A 66 8.42 -7.16 -1.82
C THR A 66 8.07 -6.42 -0.55
N SER A 67 9.08 -5.93 0.15
CA SER A 67 8.93 -5.15 1.37
C SER A 67 9.55 -3.76 1.19
N VAL A 68 8.89 -2.74 1.73
CA VAL A 68 9.45 -1.39 1.83
C VAL A 68 9.74 -1.06 3.29
N ALA A 69 10.84 -0.34 3.53
CA ALA A 69 11.27 0.01 4.87
C ALA A 69 11.72 1.47 4.98
N SER A 70 11.57 2.01 6.18
CA SER A 70 12.25 3.22 6.64
C SER A 70 12.87 2.90 8.00
N GLN A 71 14.20 2.94 8.07
CA GLN A 71 14.97 2.42 9.21
C GLN A 71 14.56 0.94 9.48
N GLU A 72 14.18 0.62 10.73
CA GLU A 72 13.75 -0.73 11.11
C GLU A 72 12.25 -0.99 10.87
N ILE A 73 11.47 0.03 10.49
CA ILE A 73 10.04 -0.12 10.26
C ILE A 73 9.80 -0.59 8.83
N THR A 74 9.11 -1.73 8.70
CA THR A 74 8.87 -2.39 7.41
C THR A 74 7.38 -2.57 7.16
N ILE A 75 6.99 -2.55 5.87
CA ILE A 75 5.69 -3.00 5.38
C ILE A 75 5.94 -4.08 4.33
N HIS A 76 5.37 -5.25 4.56
CA HIS A 76 5.49 -6.43 3.70
C HIS A 76 4.36 -6.49 2.68
N THR A 77 4.60 -7.25 1.62
CA THR A 77 3.60 -7.66 0.63
C THR A 77 2.94 -6.47 -0.08
N VAL A 78 3.76 -5.50 -0.52
CA VAL A 78 3.26 -4.29 -1.19
C VAL A 78 2.92 -4.51 -2.67
N GLU A 79 3.47 -5.54 -3.29
CA GLU A 79 3.47 -5.79 -4.73
C GLU A 79 2.08 -5.86 -5.36
N HIS A 80 1.09 -6.49 -4.72
CA HIS A 80 -0.26 -6.62 -5.30
C HIS A 80 -1.02 -5.30 -5.30
N ALA A 81 -0.90 -4.52 -4.22
CA ALA A 81 -1.50 -3.19 -4.14
C ALA A 81 -0.80 -2.23 -5.12
N MET A 82 0.53 -2.28 -5.20
CA MET A 82 1.33 -1.50 -6.15
C MET A 82 1.00 -1.86 -7.60
N SER A 83 0.82 -3.15 -7.91
CA SER A 83 0.38 -3.62 -9.23
C SER A 83 -1.00 -3.07 -9.62
N ALA A 84 -1.95 -3.05 -8.69
CA ALA A 84 -3.27 -2.46 -8.93
C ALA A 84 -3.21 -0.94 -9.19
N LEU A 85 -2.42 -0.21 -8.41
CA LEU A 85 -2.21 1.23 -8.59
C LEU A 85 -1.56 1.53 -9.95
N ALA A 86 -0.48 0.82 -10.27
CA ALA A 86 0.25 0.96 -11.53
C ALA A 86 -0.63 0.61 -12.74
N GLY A 87 -1.35 -0.51 -12.69
CA GLY A 87 -2.25 -0.96 -13.77
C GLY A 87 -3.42 0.00 -14.04
N LEU A 88 -3.84 0.79 -13.04
CA LEU A 88 -4.85 1.84 -13.18
C LEU A 88 -4.25 3.23 -13.47
N GLY A 89 -2.92 3.34 -13.48
CA GLY A 89 -2.19 4.59 -13.69
C GLY A 89 -2.34 5.60 -12.56
N ILE A 90 -2.64 5.14 -11.33
CA ILE A 90 -2.72 5.98 -10.13
C ILE A 90 -1.28 6.27 -9.67
N SER A 91 -0.89 7.54 -9.76
CA SER A 91 0.47 7.99 -9.44
C SER A 91 0.61 8.56 -8.03
N ASN A 92 -0.49 9.00 -7.42
CA ASN A 92 -0.50 9.66 -6.12
C ASN A 92 -1.52 8.99 -5.19
N ALA A 93 -1.06 8.49 -4.04
CA ALA A 93 -1.93 7.97 -2.99
C ALA A 93 -1.22 7.94 -1.64
N ILE A 94 -1.97 8.18 -0.57
CA ILE A 94 -1.54 7.89 0.80
C ILE A 94 -2.20 6.58 1.24
N ILE A 95 -1.41 5.63 1.71
CA ILE A 95 -1.83 4.29 2.12
C ILE A 95 -1.59 4.14 3.61
N GLU A 96 -2.63 4.34 4.40
CA GLU A 96 -2.60 4.13 5.85
C GLU A 96 -2.83 2.64 6.15
N ILE A 97 -1.96 2.06 6.97
CA ILE A 97 -2.02 0.65 7.37
C ILE A 97 -1.81 0.55 8.89
N ASN A 98 -2.53 -0.34 9.55
CA ASN A 98 -2.46 -0.54 11.01
C ASN A 98 -1.73 -1.83 11.43
N ALA A 99 -0.90 -2.36 10.55
CA ALA A 99 -0.06 -3.54 10.76
C ALA A 99 1.16 -3.48 9.83
N ASN A 100 2.07 -4.44 9.95
CA ASN A 100 3.30 -4.50 9.16
C ASN A 100 3.18 -5.23 7.81
N GLU A 101 1.98 -5.63 7.38
CA GLU A 101 1.75 -6.32 6.10
C GLU A 101 0.38 -5.97 5.52
N LEU A 102 0.32 -5.65 4.23
CA LEU A 102 -0.95 -5.37 3.54
C LEU A 102 -1.88 -6.60 3.50
N PRO A 103 -3.21 -6.43 3.39
CA PRO A 103 -4.12 -7.56 3.32
C PRO A 103 -3.84 -8.40 2.07
N GLY A 104 -3.70 -9.71 2.26
CA GLY A 104 -3.49 -10.66 1.15
C GLY A 104 -4.71 -10.82 0.24
N LEU A 105 -5.92 -10.60 0.79
CA LEU A 105 -7.21 -10.72 0.08
C LEU A 105 -7.32 -12.09 -0.63
N ASP A 106 -7.66 -12.13 -1.91
CA ASP A 106 -7.72 -13.35 -2.73
C ASP A 106 -6.36 -13.80 -3.28
N GLY A 107 -5.27 -13.14 -2.87
CA GLY A 107 -3.92 -13.39 -3.36
C GLY A 107 -3.60 -12.72 -4.69
N SER A 108 -4.54 -11.96 -5.27
CA SER A 108 -4.34 -11.20 -6.52
C SER A 108 -4.54 -9.70 -6.31
N SER A 109 -4.41 -8.93 -7.39
CA SER A 109 -4.75 -7.50 -7.41
C SER A 109 -6.24 -7.21 -7.64
N LEU A 110 -7.08 -8.23 -7.88
CA LEU A 110 -8.45 -8.06 -8.35
C LEU A 110 -9.31 -7.22 -7.39
N ASP A 111 -9.25 -7.52 -6.10
CA ASP A 111 -10.03 -6.80 -5.08
C ASP A 111 -9.58 -5.35 -4.91
N TYR A 112 -8.28 -5.09 -4.99
CA TYR A 112 -7.73 -3.73 -5.05
C TYR A 112 -8.26 -2.96 -6.27
N VAL A 113 -8.19 -3.57 -7.46
CA VAL A 113 -8.67 -2.95 -8.71
C VAL A 113 -10.17 -2.64 -8.65
N LYS A 114 -10.98 -3.59 -8.16
CA LYS A 114 -12.43 -3.38 -7.97
C LYS A 114 -12.70 -2.20 -7.04
N ALA A 115 -11.99 -2.14 -5.91
CA ALA A 115 -12.18 -1.10 -4.91
C ALA A 115 -11.77 0.28 -5.44
N PHE A 116 -10.63 0.39 -6.13
CA PHE A 116 -10.15 1.64 -6.73
C PHE A 116 -11.06 2.12 -7.86
N ARG A 117 -11.52 1.23 -8.74
CA ARG A 117 -12.51 1.59 -9.78
C ARG A 117 -13.82 2.08 -9.18
N LYS A 118 -14.30 1.44 -8.11
CA LYS A 118 -15.53 1.86 -7.41
C LYS A 118 -15.38 3.23 -6.75
N ALA A 119 -14.20 3.55 -6.21
CA ALA A 119 -13.93 4.87 -5.63
C ALA A 119 -13.80 5.97 -6.68
N GLY A 120 -13.42 5.62 -7.90
CA GLY A 120 -13.14 6.57 -8.97
C GLY A 120 -11.69 7.04 -8.97
N ILE A 121 -11.24 7.54 -10.11
CA ILE A 121 -9.87 7.98 -10.37
C ILE A 121 -9.95 9.36 -11.03
N VAL A 122 -9.16 10.31 -10.53
CA VAL A 122 -9.13 11.72 -10.97
C VAL A 122 -7.72 12.20 -11.26
#